data_AF-A0A382B218-F1
#
_entry.id   AF-A0A382B218-F1
#
_cell.length_a   1.000
_cell.length_b   1.000
_cell.length_c   1.000
_cell.angle_alpha   90.00
_cell.angle_beta   90.00
_cell.angle_gamma   90.00
#
_symmetry.space_group_name_H-M   'P 1'
#
loop_
_entity.id
_entity.type
_entity.pdbx_description
1 polymer ?
#
loop_
_entity_poly.entity_id
_entity_poly.type
_entity_poly.pdbx_seq_one_letter_code
_entity_poly.pdbx_strand_id
1 'polypeptide(L)'
;MAKKNFDRGDAIIAVGGGVVGDISGYVASSYMRGIQYIQIPTTLLAQVDSSVGGKTAINISAGKNLVGAFYNPKGVIIDITSLKTLTKRELMAGLAEVIKYGLIKNKVLFNLLQQNAQKIMNLNNRVIEKMIYESISTKASIVTKDETEKGIRAILNFGHTIGHAIEAQGKYRKILHGEAVAK
;
A
#
# COMPACT_ATOMS: atom_id res chain seq x y z
N MET A 1 24.86 0.88 -3.45
CA MET A 1 25.13 -0.11 -2.38
C MET A 1 26.47 -0.79 -2.58
N ALA A 2 26.67 -1.64 -3.61
CA ALA A 2 27.95 -2.34 -3.82
C ALA A 2 29.19 -1.40 -3.87
N LYS A 3 29.13 -0.31 -4.65
CA LYS A 3 30.20 0.71 -4.71
C LYS A 3 30.51 1.42 -3.37
N LYS A 4 29.63 1.26 -2.38
CA LYS A 4 29.74 1.86 -1.03
C LYS A 4 29.99 0.78 0.04
N ASN A 5 30.31 -0.45 -0.37
CA ASN A 5 30.64 -1.59 0.49
C ASN A 5 29.55 -1.99 1.49
N PHE A 6 28.27 -1.80 1.14
CA PHE A 6 27.16 -2.34 1.92
C PHE A 6 27.14 -3.88 1.86
N ASP A 7 26.94 -4.54 3.00
CA ASP A 7 26.93 -5.99 3.15
C ASP A 7 25.54 -6.55 3.55
N ARG A 8 25.50 -7.82 4.00
CA ARG A 8 24.23 -8.51 4.35
C ARG A 8 23.65 -8.09 5.70
N GLY A 9 24.45 -7.47 6.56
CA GLY A 9 24.04 -6.93 7.87
C GLY A 9 23.37 -5.56 7.75
N ASP A 10 23.53 -4.87 6.62
CA ASP A 10 22.90 -3.58 6.37
C ASP A 10 21.39 -3.68 6.03
N ALA A 11 20.73 -2.53 6.08
CA ALA A 11 19.31 -2.42 5.79
C ALA A 11 18.99 -1.26 4.81
N ILE A 12 17.91 -1.43 4.04
CA ILE A 12 17.28 -0.37 3.25
C ILE A 12 16.11 0.23 4.04
N ILE A 13 16.05 1.56 4.15
CA ILE A 13 14.90 2.26 4.72
C ILE A 13 14.13 2.95 3.57
N ALA A 14 12.92 2.48 3.31
CA ALA A 14 12.07 2.98 2.23
C ALA A 14 11.15 4.10 2.75
N VAL A 15 11.50 5.36 2.50
CA VAL A 15 10.71 6.52 2.91
C VAL A 15 9.96 7.10 1.71
N GLY A 16 8.65 6.92 1.65
CA GLY A 16 7.85 7.40 0.52
C GLY A 16 6.50 6.72 0.36
N GLY A 17 5.84 6.92 -0.77
CA GLY A 17 4.62 6.20 -1.14
C GLY A 17 4.90 4.77 -1.61
N GLY A 18 3.87 4.11 -2.15
CA GLY A 18 3.94 2.70 -2.58
C GLY A 18 5.02 2.44 -3.63
N VAL A 19 5.27 3.37 -4.55
CA VAL A 19 6.34 3.25 -5.56
C VAL A 19 7.72 3.11 -4.92
N VAL A 20 8.03 3.93 -3.91
CA VAL A 20 9.30 3.85 -3.19
C VAL A 20 9.39 2.55 -2.40
N GLY A 21 8.30 2.14 -1.76
CA GLY A 21 8.20 0.86 -1.05
C GLY A 21 8.47 -0.34 -1.96
N ASP A 22 7.82 -0.41 -3.12
CA ASP A 22 7.94 -1.52 -4.08
C ASP A 22 9.35 -1.64 -4.65
N ILE A 23 9.93 -0.52 -5.11
CA ILE A 23 11.30 -0.50 -5.66
C ILE A 23 12.31 -0.89 -4.57
N SER A 24 12.18 -0.29 -3.38
CA SER A 24 13.12 -0.55 -2.29
C SER A 24 13.05 -1.98 -1.79
N GLY A 25 11.83 -2.52 -1.67
CA GLY A 25 11.62 -3.92 -1.28
C GLY A 25 12.15 -4.90 -2.34
N TYR A 26 11.96 -4.61 -3.62
CA TYR A 26 12.49 -5.46 -4.69
C TYR A 26 14.02 -5.44 -4.74
N VAL A 27 14.63 -4.26 -4.58
CA VAL A 27 16.09 -4.13 -4.45
C VAL A 27 16.58 -4.88 -3.21
N ALA A 28 15.91 -4.76 -2.07
CA ALA A 28 16.27 -5.48 -0.83
C ALA A 28 16.20 -7.00 -1.02
N SER A 29 15.18 -7.51 -1.73
CA SER A 29 15.02 -8.94 -2.01
C SER A 29 16.14 -9.49 -2.91
N SER A 30 16.70 -8.63 -3.78
CA SER A 30 17.65 -9.04 -4.82
C SER A 30 19.11 -8.82 -4.40
N TYR A 31 19.41 -7.72 -3.71
CA TYR A 31 20.76 -7.37 -3.32
C TYR A 31 21.33 -8.43 -2.37
N MET A 32 22.47 -9.02 -2.74
CA MET A 32 23.08 -10.16 -2.02
C MET A 32 22.13 -11.33 -1.74
N ARG A 33 21.09 -11.51 -2.57
CA ARG A 33 19.99 -12.50 -2.41
C ARG A 33 19.10 -12.27 -1.18
N GLY A 34 19.03 -11.02 -0.70
CA GLY A 34 18.19 -10.63 0.42
C GLY A 34 18.98 -9.89 1.49
N ILE A 35 18.60 -8.65 1.73
CA ILE A 35 19.02 -7.86 2.89
C ILE A 35 17.81 -7.27 3.61
N GLN A 36 18.00 -6.82 4.84
CA GLN A 36 16.90 -6.27 5.62
C GLN A 36 16.33 -4.99 4.98
N TYR A 37 15.03 -4.76 5.18
CA TYR A 37 14.44 -3.47 4.86
C TYR A 37 13.28 -3.10 5.78
N ILE A 38 13.07 -1.79 5.94
CA ILE A 38 11.99 -1.18 6.74
C ILE A 38 11.22 -0.23 5.84
N GLN A 39 9.88 -0.18 5.99
CA GLN A 39 9.05 0.79 5.29
C GLN A 39 8.64 1.94 6.21
N ILE A 40 8.69 3.16 5.68
CA ILE A 40 8.14 4.37 6.28
C ILE A 40 7.18 5.00 5.25
N PRO A 41 5.95 4.46 5.12
CA PRO A 41 5.00 4.89 4.11
C PRO A 41 4.44 6.30 4.38
N THR A 42 4.53 7.19 3.38
CA THR A 42 4.13 8.61 3.50
C THR A 42 2.85 8.97 2.75
N THR A 43 2.20 8.02 2.09
CA THR A 43 0.88 8.20 1.48
C THR A 43 -0.15 7.32 2.19
N LEU A 44 -1.41 7.77 2.24
CA LEU A 44 -2.47 6.98 2.88
C LEU A 44 -2.59 5.59 2.22
N LEU A 45 -2.52 5.54 0.88
CA LEU A 45 -2.53 4.28 0.13
C LEU A 45 -1.42 3.33 0.60
N ALA A 46 -0.21 3.84 0.78
CA ALA A 46 0.90 3.00 1.23
C ALA A 46 0.74 2.56 2.69
N GLN A 47 0.22 3.44 3.55
CA GLN A 47 -0.02 3.15 4.96
C GLN A 47 -1.07 2.06 5.18
N VAL A 48 -2.13 2.05 4.36
CA VAL A 48 -3.26 1.11 4.54
C VAL A 48 -3.19 -0.14 3.68
N ASP A 49 -2.39 -0.12 2.62
CA ASP A 49 -2.34 -1.20 1.64
C ASP A 49 -0.90 -1.62 1.31
N SER A 50 -0.17 -0.87 0.47
CA SER A 50 1.05 -1.39 -0.16
C SER A 50 2.19 -1.76 0.80
N SER A 51 2.22 -1.19 2.02
CA SER A 51 3.23 -1.55 3.02
C SER A 51 3.02 -2.92 3.70
N VAL A 52 1.87 -3.56 3.47
CA VAL A 52 1.51 -4.84 4.08
C VAL A 52 1.40 -5.93 3.02
N GLY A 53 1.98 -7.09 3.30
CA GLY A 53 1.79 -8.31 2.51
C GLY A 53 2.83 -8.60 1.43
N GLY A 54 4.00 -7.94 1.53
CA GLY A 54 5.26 -8.39 0.94
C GLY A 54 5.37 -8.33 -0.58
N LYS A 55 4.36 -7.85 -1.31
CA LYS A 55 4.50 -7.66 -2.76
C LYS A 55 5.45 -6.49 -3.00
N THR A 56 6.49 -6.74 -3.78
CA THR A 56 7.45 -5.73 -4.23
C THR A 56 7.63 -5.92 -5.73
N ALA A 57 7.65 -4.83 -6.50
CA ALA A 57 7.70 -4.95 -7.95
C ALA A 57 8.25 -3.69 -8.63
N ILE A 58 8.58 -3.85 -9.91
CA ILE A 58 8.86 -2.77 -10.83
C ILE A 58 8.01 -2.93 -12.09
N ASN A 59 7.78 -1.81 -12.76
CA ASN A 59 7.16 -1.79 -14.06
C ASN A 59 8.18 -2.13 -15.14
N ILE A 60 7.75 -2.82 -16.18
CA ILE A 60 8.50 -3.02 -17.43
C ILE A 60 7.67 -2.49 -18.59
N SER A 61 8.26 -2.37 -19.78
CA SER A 61 7.56 -1.88 -20.97
C SER A 61 6.29 -2.68 -21.29
N ALA A 62 6.27 -3.97 -20.95
CA ALA A 62 5.13 -4.86 -21.15
C ALA A 62 3.98 -4.64 -20.13
N GLY A 63 4.21 -4.00 -18.99
CA GLY A 63 3.15 -3.77 -18.01
C GLY A 63 3.61 -3.40 -16.60
N LYS A 64 2.61 -3.07 -15.77
CA LYS A 64 2.77 -2.63 -14.38
C LYS A 64 3.03 -3.84 -13.46
N ASN A 65 3.97 -3.69 -12.53
CA ASN A 65 4.27 -4.66 -11.47
C ASN A 65 4.54 -6.12 -11.94
N LEU A 66 5.02 -6.32 -13.16
CA LEU A 66 5.22 -7.66 -13.74
C LEU A 66 6.51 -8.36 -13.28
N VAL A 67 7.49 -7.61 -12.77
CA VAL A 67 8.76 -8.15 -12.27
C VAL A 67 8.89 -7.76 -10.82
N GLY A 68 9.06 -8.74 -9.94
CA GLY A 68 9.01 -8.51 -8.50
C GLY A 68 9.33 -9.72 -7.66
N ALA A 69 9.15 -9.57 -6.35
CA ALA A 69 9.33 -10.62 -5.36
C ALA A 69 8.30 -10.49 -4.23
N PHE A 70 7.94 -11.62 -3.62
CA PHE A 70 7.31 -11.63 -2.30
C PHE A 70 8.42 -11.53 -1.24
N TYR A 71 8.59 -10.35 -0.65
CA TYR A 71 9.63 -10.05 0.34
C TYR A 71 9.05 -9.16 1.44
N ASN A 72 8.99 -9.67 2.67
CA ASN A 72 8.37 -8.97 3.79
C ASN A 72 9.37 -8.01 4.48
N PRO A 73 8.93 -6.80 4.88
CA PRO A 73 9.78 -5.88 5.63
C PRO A 73 10.03 -6.41 7.05
N LYS A 74 11.13 -5.97 7.67
CA LYS A 74 11.39 -6.19 9.09
C LYS A 74 10.49 -5.35 9.99
N GLY A 75 9.95 -4.25 9.47
CA GLY A 75 8.99 -3.40 10.16
C GLY A 75 8.40 -2.36 9.23
N VAL A 76 7.24 -1.83 9.64
CA VAL A 76 6.56 -0.71 8.99
C VAL A 76 6.32 0.36 10.07
N ILE A 77 6.80 1.58 9.82
CA ILE A 77 6.66 2.72 10.75
C ILE A 77 5.73 3.73 10.08
N ILE A 78 4.54 3.92 10.66
CA ILE A 78 3.54 4.84 10.13
C ILE A 78 3.48 6.08 11.00
N ASP A 79 3.91 7.21 10.45
CA ASP A 79 3.70 8.53 11.04
C ASP A 79 2.60 9.25 10.25
N ILE A 80 1.44 9.43 10.89
CA ILE A 80 0.27 10.08 10.29
C ILE A 80 0.49 11.57 10.00
N THR A 81 1.52 12.20 10.58
CA THR A 81 1.84 13.60 10.31
C THR A 81 2.29 13.82 8.87
N SER A 82 2.85 12.79 8.22
CA SER A 82 3.18 12.80 6.78
C SER A 82 1.96 13.07 5.89
N LEU A 83 0.75 12.74 6.34
CA LEU A 83 -0.48 12.98 5.57
C LEU A 83 -0.84 14.47 5.49
N LYS A 84 -0.30 15.32 6.38
CA LYS A 84 -0.58 16.77 6.38
C LYS A 84 -0.01 17.48 5.16
N THR A 85 1.02 16.93 4.54
CA THR A 85 1.63 17.47 3.30
C THR A 85 1.15 16.74 2.05
N LEU A 86 0.35 15.69 2.20
CA LEU A 86 -0.20 14.92 1.10
C LEU A 86 -1.30 15.72 0.39
N THR A 87 -1.31 15.70 -0.94
CA THR A 87 -2.38 16.38 -1.68
C THR A 87 -3.74 15.75 -1.39
N LYS A 88 -4.81 16.55 -1.43
CA LYS A 88 -6.18 16.05 -1.25
C LYS A 88 -6.50 14.91 -2.24
N ARG A 89 -5.98 15.00 -3.47
CA ARG A 89 -6.20 13.99 -4.52
C ARG A 89 -5.60 12.63 -4.12
N GLU A 90 -4.35 12.62 -3.65
CA GLU A 90 -3.67 11.42 -3.15
C GLU A 90 -4.32 10.85 -1.88
N LEU A 91 -4.80 11.72 -0.99
CA LEU A 91 -5.57 11.30 0.18
C LEU A 91 -6.87 10.58 -0.24
N MET A 92 -7.62 11.15 -1.17
CA MET A 92 -8.85 10.54 -1.70
C MET A 92 -8.57 9.21 -2.41
N ALA A 93 -7.48 9.11 -3.17
CA ALA A 93 -7.07 7.85 -3.78
C ALA A 93 -6.78 6.78 -2.71
N GLY A 94 -6.08 7.13 -1.63
CA GLY A 94 -5.87 6.20 -0.50
C GLY A 94 -7.17 5.78 0.19
N LEU A 95 -8.14 6.69 0.34
CA LEU A 95 -9.43 6.39 0.96
C LEU A 95 -10.25 5.35 0.18
N ALA A 96 -10.07 5.23 -1.13
CA ALA A 96 -10.74 4.20 -1.92
C ALA A 96 -10.42 2.79 -1.41
N GLU A 97 -9.15 2.53 -1.07
CA GLU A 97 -8.72 1.25 -0.49
C GLU A 97 -9.27 1.04 0.92
N VAL A 98 -9.36 2.11 1.71
CA VAL A 98 -9.95 2.05 3.05
C VAL A 98 -11.44 1.67 2.99
N ILE A 99 -12.18 2.29 2.06
CA ILE A 99 -13.60 1.96 1.81
C ILE A 99 -13.74 0.50 1.35
N LYS A 100 -12.86 0.05 0.45
CA LYS A 100 -12.82 -1.35 0.00
C LYS A 100 -12.76 -2.31 1.19
N TYR A 101 -11.85 -2.12 2.15
CA TYR A 101 -11.77 -2.97 3.34
C TYR A 101 -13.07 -2.99 4.16
N GLY A 102 -13.70 -1.82 4.31
CA GLY A 102 -14.99 -1.68 4.96
C GLY A 102 -16.07 -2.54 4.30
N LEU A 103 -16.13 -2.50 2.97
CA LEU A 103 -17.13 -3.23 2.18
C LEU A 103 -16.90 -4.75 2.18
N ILE A 104 -15.65 -5.20 2.05
CA ILE A 104 -15.37 -6.63 1.84
C ILE A 104 -15.30 -7.45 3.14
N LYS A 105 -14.85 -6.85 4.26
CA LYS A 105 -14.55 -7.66 5.46
C LYS A 105 -14.62 -6.94 6.81
N ASN A 106 -14.69 -5.60 6.86
CA ASN A 106 -14.63 -4.87 8.13
C ASN A 106 -15.81 -3.90 8.34
N LYS A 107 -16.89 -4.41 8.95
CA LYS A 107 -18.07 -3.61 9.32
C LYS A 107 -17.74 -2.48 10.32
N VAL A 108 -16.77 -2.68 11.22
CA VAL A 108 -16.34 -1.66 12.18
C VAL A 108 -15.71 -0.48 11.44
N LEU A 109 -14.80 -0.75 10.50
CA LEU A 109 -14.20 0.25 9.63
C LEU A 109 -15.27 0.97 8.78
N PHE A 110 -16.21 0.23 8.19
CA PHE A 110 -17.29 0.82 7.41
C PHE A 110 -18.12 1.83 8.24
N ASN A 111 -18.53 1.44 9.45
CA ASN A 111 -19.25 2.33 10.36
C ASN A 111 -18.40 3.55 10.77
N LEU A 112 -17.10 3.34 11.04
CA LEU A 112 -16.16 4.41 11.37
C LEU A 112 -16.09 5.45 10.25
N LEU A 113 -16.00 5.01 8.99
CA LEU A 113 -15.97 5.88 7.82
C LEU A 113 -17.25 6.72 7.71
N GLN A 114 -18.42 6.10 7.83
CA GLN A 114 -19.71 6.78 7.73
C GLN A 114 -19.89 7.84 8.82
N GLN A 115 -19.49 7.54 10.05
CA GLN A 115 -19.69 8.43 11.20
C GLN A 115 -18.67 9.57 11.29
N ASN A 116 -17.52 9.45 10.62
CA ASN A 116 -16.39 10.36 10.81
C ASN A 116 -15.87 10.99 9.52
N ALA A 117 -16.64 10.99 8.43
CA ALA A 117 -16.23 11.55 7.13
C ALA A 117 -15.56 12.94 7.24
N GLN A 118 -16.18 13.89 7.95
CA GLN A 118 -15.61 15.23 8.11
C GLN A 118 -14.30 15.22 8.92
N LYS A 119 -14.20 14.38 9.96
CA LYS A 119 -12.98 14.25 10.77
C LYS A 119 -11.84 13.61 9.98
N ILE A 120 -12.15 12.67 9.09
CA ILE A 120 -11.18 12.06 8.17
C ILE A 120 -10.67 13.12 7.19
N MET A 121 -11.57 13.89 6.58
CA MET A 121 -11.19 14.97 5.65
C MET A 121 -10.36 16.07 6.33
N ASN A 122 -10.56 16.28 7.63
CA ASN A 122 -9.79 17.23 8.45
C ASN A 122 -8.54 16.58 9.10
N LEU A 123 -8.18 15.34 8.72
CA LEU A 123 -7.03 14.61 9.25
C LEU A 123 -6.99 14.55 10.79
N ASN A 124 -8.13 14.33 11.43
CA ASN A 124 -8.18 14.16 12.89
C ASN A 124 -7.34 12.94 13.31
N ASN A 125 -6.26 13.18 14.07
CA ASN A 125 -5.27 12.15 14.42
C ASN A 125 -5.89 10.84 14.91
N ARG A 126 -6.78 10.91 15.93
CA ARG A 126 -7.40 9.72 16.53
C ARG A 126 -8.23 8.91 15.54
N VAL A 127 -8.95 9.59 14.65
CA VAL A 127 -9.76 8.92 13.62
C VAL A 127 -8.87 8.30 12.55
N ILE A 128 -7.83 9.00 12.10
CA ILE A 128 -6.90 8.52 11.08
C ILE A 128 -6.10 7.30 11.59
N GLU A 129 -5.55 7.36 12.79
CA GLU A 129 -4.85 6.23 13.42
C GLU A 129 -5.75 5.00 13.50
N LYS A 130 -6.99 5.17 13.97
CA LYS A 130 -7.94 4.06 14.07
C LYS A 130 -8.31 3.51 12.68
N MET A 131 -8.53 4.38 11.70
CA MET A 131 -8.84 4.00 10.31
C MET A 131 -7.69 3.18 9.68
N ILE A 132 -6.45 3.63 9.85
CA ILE A 132 -5.25 2.93 9.37
C ILE A 132 -5.10 1.59 10.07
N TYR A 133 -5.24 1.56 11.40
CA TYR A 133 -5.15 0.34 12.19
C TYR A 133 -6.17 -0.72 11.75
N GLU A 134 -7.44 -0.33 11.58
CA GLU A 134 -8.49 -1.25 11.13
C GLU A 134 -8.25 -1.75 9.71
N SER A 135 -7.73 -0.89 8.82
CA SER A 135 -7.39 -1.26 7.43
C SER A 135 -6.27 -2.30 7.40
N ILE A 136 -5.16 -2.04 8.11
CA ILE A 136 -4.03 -2.95 8.23
C ILE A 136 -4.46 -4.27 8.87
N SER A 137 -5.21 -4.21 9.96
CA SER A 137 -5.71 -5.42 10.66
C SER A 137 -6.54 -6.29 9.72
N THR A 138 -7.39 -5.65 8.91
CA THR A 138 -8.20 -6.35 7.89
C THR A 138 -7.30 -7.02 6.86
N LYS A 139 -6.37 -6.28 6.24
CA LYS A 139 -5.46 -6.83 5.22
C LYS A 139 -4.58 -7.93 5.79
N ALA A 140 -3.97 -7.72 6.96
CA ALA A 140 -3.12 -8.71 7.62
C ALA A 140 -3.88 -10.02 7.88
N SER A 141 -5.14 -9.95 8.37
CA SER A 141 -5.96 -11.14 8.62
C SER A 141 -6.25 -11.99 7.37
N ILE A 142 -6.20 -11.38 6.19
CA ILE A 142 -6.39 -12.03 4.89
C ILE A 142 -5.04 -12.53 4.36
N VAL A 143 -4.00 -11.70 4.41
CA VAL A 143 -2.67 -12.03 3.88
C VAL A 143 -2.00 -13.15 4.68
N THR A 144 -2.12 -13.18 6.00
CA THR A 144 -1.58 -14.27 6.83
C THR A 144 -2.20 -15.63 6.49
N LYS A 145 -3.41 -15.65 5.90
CA LYS A 145 -4.06 -16.88 5.44
C LYS A 145 -3.65 -17.29 4.03
N ASP A 146 -3.12 -16.36 3.23
CA ASP A 146 -2.76 -16.56 1.83
C ASP A 146 -1.73 -15.51 1.39
N GLU A 147 -0.45 -15.79 1.64
CA GLU A 147 0.64 -14.86 1.36
C GLU A 147 0.90 -14.69 -0.15
N THR A 148 0.55 -15.70 -0.97
CA THR A 148 0.89 -15.72 -2.41
C THR A 148 -0.29 -15.45 -3.35
N GLU A 149 -1.45 -15.06 -2.81
CA GLU A 149 -2.64 -14.68 -3.58
C GLU A 149 -3.24 -15.80 -4.44
N LYS A 150 -3.28 -17.04 -3.92
CA LYS A 150 -3.83 -18.20 -4.63
C LYS A 150 -5.27 -18.54 -4.24
N GLY A 151 -5.84 -17.87 -3.26
CA GLY A 151 -7.17 -18.16 -2.73
C GLY A 151 -7.83 -16.93 -2.12
N ILE A 152 -8.02 -16.94 -0.80
CA ILE A 152 -8.83 -15.93 -0.09
C ILE A 152 -8.33 -14.50 -0.30
N ARG A 153 -7.04 -14.29 -0.59
CA ARG A 153 -6.50 -12.94 -0.80
C ARG A 153 -7.03 -12.28 -2.08
N ALA A 154 -7.59 -13.04 -3.02
CA ALA A 154 -8.24 -12.49 -4.21
C ALA A 154 -9.39 -11.52 -3.89
N ILE A 155 -10.01 -11.62 -2.70
CA ILE A 155 -11.03 -10.66 -2.24
C ILE A 155 -10.51 -9.22 -2.16
N LEU A 156 -9.19 -9.04 -1.97
CA LEU A 156 -8.56 -7.72 -1.95
C LEU A 156 -8.59 -7.04 -3.33
N ASN A 157 -8.86 -7.78 -4.40
CA ASN A 157 -8.97 -7.25 -5.76
C ASN A 157 -10.39 -6.75 -6.09
N PHE A 158 -11.26 -6.56 -5.09
CA PHE A 158 -12.56 -5.91 -5.28
C PHE A 158 -12.38 -4.54 -5.96
N GLY A 159 -13.10 -4.31 -7.05
CA GLY A 159 -12.96 -3.12 -7.92
C GLY A 159 -11.75 -3.12 -8.87
N HIS A 160 -10.72 -3.94 -8.63
CA HIS A 160 -9.45 -3.83 -9.35
C HIS A 160 -9.51 -4.31 -10.80
N THR A 161 -10.38 -5.26 -11.15
CA THR A 161 -10.54 -5.69 -12.55
C THR A 161 -10.96 -4.52 -13.46
N ILE A 162 -11.91 -3.71 -12.99
CA ILE A 162 -12.37 -2.51 -13.69
C ILE A 162 -11.34 -1.39 -13.56
N GLY A 163 -10.81 -1.17 -12.36
CA GLY A 163 -9.78 -0.15 -12.11
C GLY A 163 -8.55 -0.31 -13.00
N HIS A 164 -8.03 -1.53 -13.15
CA HIS A 164 -6.90 -1.80 -14.03
C HIS A 164 -7.22 -1.53 -15.51
N ALA A 165 -8.43 -1.83 -15.97
CA ALA A 165 -8.85 -1.50 -17.33
C ALA A 165 -8.87 0.03 -17.55
N ILE A 166 -9.37 0.80 -16.58
CA ILE A 166 -9.38 2.28 -16.60
C ILE A 166 -7.95 2.84 -16.61
N GLU A 167 -7.08 2.31 -15.74
CA GLU A 167 -5.66 2.70 -15.68
C GLU A 167 -4.95 2.44 -17.01
N ALA A 168 -5.17 1.26 -17.60
CA ALA A 168 -4.58 0.87 -18.88
C ALA A 168 -5.06 1.79 -20.02
N GLN A 169 -6.35 2.11 -20.08
CA GLN A 169 -6.91 3.06 -21.05
C GLN A 169 -6.29 4.46 -20.87
N GLY A 170 -6.06 4.88 -19.62
CA GLY A 170 -5.40 6.13 -19.26
C GLY A 170 -3.86 6.12 -19.40
N LYS A 171 -3.28 5.02 -19.90
CA LYS A 171 -1.83 4.78 -20.02
C LYS A 171 -1.06 5.05 -18.71
N TYR A 172 -1.69 4.80 -17.56
CA TYR A 172 -1.11 5.00 -16.22
C TYR A 172 -0.62 6.41 -15.90
N ARG A 173 -1.08 7.45 -16.62
CA ARG A 173 -0.58 8.84 -16.47
C ARG A 173 -1.58 9.80 -15.83
N LYS A 174 -2.88 9.60 -16.05
CA LYS A 174 -3.90 10.60 -15.72
C LYS A 174 -4.74 10.25 -14.50
N ILE A 175 -4.96 8.96 -14.22
CA ILE A 175 -5.85 8.47 -13.19
C ILE A 175 -5.01 7.77 -12.12
N LEU A 176 -5.18 8.16 -10.86
CA LEU A 176 -4.53 7.49 -9.74
C LEU A 176 -5.18 6.13 -9.50
N HIS A 177 -4.43 5.17 -8.98
CA HIS A 177 -4.92 3.81 -8.72
C HIS A 177 -6.25 3.79 -7.93
N GLY A 178 -6.30 4.49 -6.80
CA GLY A 178 -7.52 4.57 -6.00
C GLY A 178 -8.69 5.29 -6.67
N GLU A 179 -8.43 6.23 -7.59
CA GLU A 179 -9.49 6.84 -8.39
C GLU A 179 -10.11 5.83 -9.35
N ALA A 180 -9.30 4.93 -9.92
CA ALA A 180 -9.76 3.88 -10.81
C ALA A 180 -10.52 2.78 -10.06
N VAL A 181 -10.06 2.39 -8.86
CA VAL A 181 -10.73 1.40 -8.00
C VAL A 181 -12.09 1.89 -7.49
N ALA A 182 -12.28 3.21 -7.36
CA ALA A 182 -13.54 3.82 -6.89
C ALA A 182 -14.61 4.02 -7.98
N LYS A 183 -14.33 3.66 -9.24
CA LYS A 183 -15.27 3.78 -10.37
C LYS A 183 -16.08 2.52 -10.58
#